data_AF-A0A2V5RWG4-F1
#
_entry.id   AF-A0A2V5RWG4-F1
#
_cell.length_a   1.000
_cell.length_b   1.000
_cell.length_c   1.000
_cell.angle_alpha   90.00
_cell.angle_beta   90.00
_cell.angle_gamma   90.00
#
_symmetry.space_group_name_H-M   'P 1'
#
loop_
_entity.id
_entity.type
_entity.pdbx_description
1 polymer ?
#
loop_
_entity_poly.entity_id
_entity_poly.type
_entity_poly.pdbx_seq_one_letter_code
_entity_poly.pdbx_strand_id
1 'polypeptide(L)'
;MSNVECRRNDKIRMSKMRIVPLPFEHSGFFRHSIHSRLPRRSEAEAGDSRATSKMRKLLITLGVLVLCGVAILAAWIFGGHQVSMFIDRFGTIEIASAPVHSVSYEGSGTGGWLTVNDVHLSLNDIHPKIALSIGSTKDDQFAVARGGKVFALGPLTSTGENGGDHLAVAPQTGDKSFFVTRRSALSWPTPFEFNFMTGHSPSWKRHMYYELRWKKPSGATLDMLWRYEQPFYGQQLVPGDGWGSGFSVQQGTTGLIRVEIKE
;
A
#
# COMPACT_ATOMS: atom_id res chain seq x y z
N MET A 1 65.86 -21.90 7.15
CA MET A 1 66.25 -23.30 6.90
C MET A 1 65.32 -23.87 5.84
N SER A 2 65.95 -24.45 4.81
CA SER A 2 65.47 -25.22 3.63
C SER A 2 63.99 -25.17 3.24
N ASN A 3 63.61 -24.65 2.06
CA ASN A 3 63.70 -25.30 0.73
C ASN A 3 63.46 -26.82 0.74
N VAL A 4 62.32 -27.28 0.25
CA VAL A 4 62.27 -28.37 -0.76
C VAL A 4 61.14 -28.10 -1.73
N GLU A 5 61.55 -27.95 -2.98
CA GLU A 5 60.79 -27.87 -4.22
C GLU A 5 60.61 -29.26 -4.83
N CYS A 6 59.47 -29.54 -5.48
CA CYS A 6 59.37 -30.38 -6.69
C CYS A 6 57.93 -30.35 -7.23
N ARG A 7 57.60 -29.53 -8.24
CA ARG A 7 57.54 -29.87 -9.69
C ARG A 7 57.03 -31.29 -10.01
N ARG A 8 55.94 -31.37 -10.79
CA ARG A 8 56.00 -31.83 -12.20
C ARG A 8 54.70 -31.52 -12.97
N ASN A 9 54.84 -30.71 -14.01
CA ASN A 9 53.93 -30.63 -15.16
C ASN A 9 53.86 -31.99 -15.86
N ASP A 10 52.76 -32.31 -16.54
CA ASP A 10 52.94 -32.69 -17.95
C ASP A 10 51.68 -32.50 -18.80
N LYS A 11 51.92 -31.79 -19.91
CA LYS A 11 51.01 -31.49 -21.00
C LYS A 11 50.84 -32.75 -21.84
N ILE A 12 49.59 -33.18 -22.05
CA ILE A 12 49.29 -34.22 -23.04
C ILE A 12 49.37 -33.59 -24.43
N ARG A 13 50.36 -34.05 -25.19
CA ARG A 13 50.71 -33.66 -26.56
C ARG A 13 49.83 -34.46 -27.52
N MET A 14 49.10 -33.76 -28.40
CA MET A 14 48.42 -34.37 -29.54
C MET A 14 49.43 -34.99 -30.51
N SER A 15 49.27 -36.27 -30.81
CA SER A 15 49.99 -36.96 -31.88
C SER A 15 49.13 -36.98 -33.14
N LYS A 16 49.67 -36.31 -34.16
CA LYS A 16 49.19 -36.21 -35.54
C LYS A 16 49.51 -37.51 -36.26
N MET A 17 48.52 -38.36 -36.52
CA MET A 17 48.71 -39.58 -37.31
C MET A 17 48.47 -39.25 -38.79
N ARG A 18 49.54 -39.41 -39.57
CA ARG A 18 49.60 -39.11 -41.01
C ARG A 18 49.36 -40.42 -41.77
N ILE A 19 48.46 -40.34 -42.75
CA ILE A 19 48.08 -41.41 -43.69
C ILE A 19 49.22 -41.62 -44.71
N VAL A 20 49.50 -42.88 -45.06
CA VAL A 20 50.19 -43.28 -46.31
C VAL A 20 49.44 -44.48 -46.90
N PRO A 21 49.12 -44.47 -48.22
CA PRO A 21 48.32 -45.51 -48.87
C PRO A 21 49.20 -46.61 -49.49
N LEU A 22 48.60 -47.78 -49.75
CA LEU A 22 49.13 -48.79 -50.66
C LEU A 22 48.11 -49.11 -51.77
N PRO A 23 48.57 -49.50 -52.97
CA PRO A 23 47.76 -49.56 -54.17
C PRO A 23 47.07 -50.92 -54.33
N PHE A 24 45.89 -50.92 -54.94
CA PHE A 24 45.33 -52.12 -55.56
C PHE A 24 44.55 -51.72 -56.80
N GLU A 25 45.09 -52.08 -57.96
CA GLU A 25 44.34 -52.13 -59.22
C GLU A 25 43.44 -53.37 -59.23
N HIS A 26 42.19 -53.23 -59.68
CA HIS A 26 41.71 -53.96 -60.86
C HIS A 26 40.29 -53.53 -61.27
N SER A 27 40.14 -53.23 -62.56
CA SER A 27 39.00 -53.51 -63.45
C SER A 27 37.59 -53.03 -63.11
N GLY A 28 37.10 -52.09 -63.94
CA GLY A 28 36.07 -52.42 -64.93
C GLY A 28 34.59 -52.28 -64.54
N PHE A 29 33.88 -51.48 -65.33
CA PHE A 29 32.46 -51.64 -65.71
C PHE A 29 31.37 -51.48 -64.64
N PHE A 30 30.73 -50.30 -64.56
CA PHE A 30 29.45 -50.01 -65.25
C PHE A 30 28.96 -48.61 -64.87
N ARG A 31 28.63 -47.82 -65.89
CA ARG A 31 28.00 -46.50 -65.79
C ARG A 31 26.52 -46.72 -65.45
N HIS A 32 26.07 -46.29 -64.27
CA HIS A 32 24.66 -45.96 -64.05
C HIS A 32 24.56 -44.60 -63.35
N SER A 33 24.27 -43.58 -64.14
CA SER A 33 23.83 -42.28 -63.68
C SER A 33 22.42 -42.42 -63.08
N ILE A 34 22.33 -42.56 -61.76
CA ILE A 34 21.09 -42.42 -61.01
C ILE A 34 21.05 -40.98 -60.49
N HIS A 35 20.20 -40.14 -61.09
CA HIS A 35 19.76 -38.90 -60.48
C HIS A 35 18.91 -39.24 -59.25
N SER A 36 19.54 -39.41 -58.10
CA SER A 36 18.83 -39.38 -56.82
C SER A 36 18.56 -37.92 -56.44
N ARG A 37 17.35 -37.44 -56.76
CA ARG A 37 16.78 -36.30 -56.04
C ARG A 37 16.58 -36.74 -54.58
N LEU A 38 17.53 -36.39 -53.71
CA LEU A 38 17.29 -36.44 -52.27
C LEU A 38 16.16 -35.45 -51.95
N PRO A 39 15.12 -35.87 -51.21
CA PRO A 39 14.08 -34.96 -50.77
C PRO A 39 14.67 -34.02 -49.71
N ARG A 40 14.66 -32.72 -50.00
CA ARG A 40 14.31 -31.60 -49.10
C ARG A 40 14.41 -31.87 -47.58
N ARG A 41 15.57 -32.30 -47.07
CA ARG A 41 15.79 -32.52 -45.62
C ARG A 41 15.94 -31.21 -44.83
N SER A 42 16.27 -30.11 -45.51
CA SER A 42 16.52 -28.80 -44.89
C SER A 42 15.26 -28.05 -44.44
N GLU A 43 14.09 -28.30 -45.03
CA GLU A 43 12.86 -27.56 -44.70
C GLU A 43 12.18 -28.10 -43.43
N ALA A 44 12.25 -29.41 -43.19
CA ALA A 44 11.70 -30.04 -41.98
C ALA A 44 12.56 -29.74 -40.74
N GLU A 45 13.89 -29.84 -40.85
CA GLU A 45 14.81 -29.52 -39.74
C GLU A 45 14.83 -28.00 -39.42
N ALA A 46 14.67 -27.12 -40.41
CA ALA A 46 14.52 -25.68 -40.18
C ALA A 46 13.16 -25.31 -39.58
N GLY A 47 12.10 -26.05 -39.91
CA GLY A 47 10.77 -25.92 -39.31
C GLY A 47 10.76 -26.32 -37.83
N ASP A 48 11.40 -27.43 -37.49
CA ASP A 48 11.51 -27.97 -36.14
C ASP A 48 12.38 -27.08 -35.23
N SER A 49 13.53 -26.61 -35.73
CA SER A 49 14.39 -25.68 -34.99
C SER A 49 13.76 -24.27 -34.81
N ARG A 50 12.89 -23.84 -35.73
CA ARG A 50 12.13 -22.58 -35.59
C ARG A 50 10.94 -22.72 -34.62
N ALA A 51 10.26 -23.87 -34.62
CA ALA A 51 9.18 -24.17 -33.68
C ALA A 51 9.70 -24.31 -32.24
N THR A 52 10.81 -25.04 -32.04
CA THR A 52 11.48 -25.18 -30.73
C THR A 52 12.05 -23.85 -30.22
N SER A 53 12.59 -22.99 -31.09
CA SER A 53 13.02 -21.63 -30.72
C SER A 53 11.86 -20.73 -30.28
N LYS A 54 10.71 -20.79 -30.98
CA LYS A 54 9.49 -20.07 -30.57
C LYS A 54 8.92 -20.60 -29.25
N MET A 55 8.88 -21.92 -29.07
CA MET A 55 8.42 -22.56 -27.85
C MET A 55 9.32 -22.21 -26.65
N ARG A 56 10.64 -22.23 -26.82
CA ARG A 56 11.60 -21.80 -25.79
C ARG A 56 11.39 -20.33 -25.40
N LYS A 57 11.20 -19.43 -26.37
CA LYS A 57 10.89 -18.02 -26.07
C LYS A 57 9.58 -17.88 -25.31
N LEU A 58 8.55 -18.62 -25.69
CA LEU A 58 7.24 -18.60 -25.01
C LEU A 58 7.34 -19.10 -23.57
N LEU A 59 8.07 -20.19 -23.33
CA LEU A 59 8.31 -20.72 -21.99
C LEU A 59 9.13 -19.75 -21.13
N ILE A 60 10.15 -19.10 -21.71
CA ILE A 60 10.93 -18.08 -20.99
C ILE A 60 10.05 -16.87 -20.65
N THR A 61 9.26 -16.36 -21.60
CA THR A 61 8.34 -15.23 -21.35
C THR A 61 7.33 -15.59 -20.27
N LEU A 62 6.73 -16.79 -20.32
CA LEU A 62 5.81 -17.25 -19.30
C LEU A 62 6.50 -17.34 -17.93
N GLY A 63 7.71 -17.90 -17.87
CA GLY A 63 8.51 -17.97 -16.63
C GLY A 63 8.80 -16.59 -16.04
N VAL A 64 9.16 -15.61 -16.88
CA VAL A 64 9.36 -14.21 -16.45
C VAL A 64 8.06 -13.61 -15.92
N LEU A 65 6.93 -13.81 -16.61
CA LEU A 65 5.63 -13.30 -16.16
C LEU A 65 5.22 -13.88 -14.80
N VAL A 66 5.43 -15.18 -14.60
CA VAL A 66 5.16 -15.85 -13.32
C VAL A 66 6.06 -15.27 -12.22
N LEU A 67 7.36 -15.14 -12.49
CA LEU A 67 8.30 -14.58 -11.51
C LEU A 67 7.94 -13.14 -11.14
N CYS A 68 7.59 -12.30 -12.12
CA CYS A 68 7.10 -10.94 -11.90
C CYS A 68 5.83 -10.94 -11.05
N GLY A 69 4.87 -11.82 -11.35
CA GLY A 69 3.64 -11.96 -10.57
C GLY A 69 3.91 -12.31 -9.10
N VAL A 70 4.80 -13.27 -8.85
CA VAL A 70 5.21 -13.65 -7.48
C VAL A 70 5.89 -12.49 -6.77
N ALA A 71 6.79 -11.76 -7.44
CA ALA A 71 7.45 -10.60 -6.87
C ALA A 71 6.46 -9.48 -6.51
N ILE A 72 5.46 -9.22 -7.36
CA ILE A 72 4.41 -8.24 -7.10
C ILE A 72 3.56 -8.66 -5.90
N LEU A 73 3.17 -9.93 -5.80
CA LEU A 73 2.39 -10.43 -4.66
C LEU A 73 3.18 -10.34 -3.35
N ALA A 74 4.46 -10.71 -3.38
CA ALA A 74 5.35 -10.55 -2.22
C ALA A 74 5.45 -9.07 -1.81
N ALA A 75 5.69 -8.18 -2.77
CA ALA A 75 5.73 -6.74 -2.50
C ALA A 75 4.39 -6.22 -1.94
N TRP A 76 3.25 -6.77 -2.37
CA TRP A 76 1.94 -6.41 -1.84
C TRP A 76 1.71 -6.90 -0.42
N ILE A 77 2.17 -8.11 -0.09
CA ILE A 77 2.06 -8.67 1.27
C ILE A 77 2.96 -7.91 2.26
N PHE A 78 4.20 -7.62 1.86
CA PHE A 78 5.18 -7.00 2.76
C PHE A 78 5.12 -5.46 2.76
N GLY A 79 4.68 -4.85 1.66
CA GLY A 79 4.65 -3.40 1.45
C GLY A 79 3.26 -2.82 1.21
N GLY A 80 2.20 -3.62 1.36
CA GLY A 80 0.84 -3.21 0.99
C GLY A 80 0.34 -2.00 1.75
N HIS A 81 0.72 -1.86 3.02
CA HIS A 81 0.41 -0.67 3.83
C HIS A 81 1.00 0.61 3.21
N GLN A 82 2.28 0.60 2.85
CA GLN A 82 2.97 1.76 2.26
C GLN A 82 2.44 2.07 0.86
N VAL A 83 2.19 1.04 0.06
CA VAL A 83 1.64 1.20 -1.29
C VAL A 83 0.19 1.73 -1.22
N SER A 84 -0.63 1.25 -0.27
CA SER A 84 -1.97 1.79 -0.01
C SER A 84 -1.91 3.28 0.35
N MET A 85 -1.07 3.66 1.32
CA MET A 85 -0.88 5.08 1.68
C MET A 85 -0.37 5.92 0.51
N PHE A 86 0.49 5.37 -0.34
CA PHE A 86 0.99 6.07 -1.53
C PHE A 86 -0.13 6.33 -2.54
N ILE A 87 -0.96 5.32 -2.81
CA ILE A 87 -2.12 5.43 -3.69
C ILE A 87 -3.14 6.44 -3.15
N ASP A 88 -3.36 6.46 -1.84
CA ASP A 88 -4.27 7.39 -1.19
C ASP A 88 -3.89 8.87 -1.42
N ARG A 89 -2.63 9.16 -1.78
CA ARG A 89 -2.20 10.53 -2.16
C ARG A 89 -2.81 10.98 -3.49
N PHE A 90 -3.15 10.05 -4.38
CA PHE A 90 -3.76 10.34 -5.68
C PHE A 90 -5.29 10.36 -5.61
N GLY A 91 -5.87 9.67 -4.63
CA GLY A 91 -7.32 9.69 -4.43
C GLY A 91 -7.77 8.73 -3.34
N THR A 92 -8.81 9.14 -2.63
CA THR A 92 -9.58 8.30 -1.72
C THR A 92 -11.03 8.26 -2.16
N ILE A 93 -11.73 7.18 -1.84
CA ILE A 93 -13.13 6.99 -2.20
C ILE A 93 -13.99 7.59 -1.10
N GLU A 94 -14.76 8.63 -1.43
CA GLU A 94 -15.76 9.17 -0.52
C GLU A 94 -16.91 8.18 -0.35
N ILE A 95 -17.29 7.93 0.90
CA ILE A 95 -18.36 6.99 1.24
C ILE A 95 -19.50 7.64 2.03
N ALA A 96 -19.23 8.75 2.70
CA ALA A 96 -20.26 9.55 3.34
C ALA A 96 -19.82 11.02 3.41
N SER A 97 -20.79 11.93 3.30
CA SER A 97 -20.61 13.34 3.57
C SER A 97 -21.89 13.85 4.19
N ALA A 98 -21.82 14.36 5.42
CA ALA A 98 -22.96 14.85 6.16
C ALA A 98 -22.68 16.25 6.70
N PRO A 99 -23.69 17.13 6.82
CA PRO A 99 -23.55 18.37 7.57
C PRO A 99 -23.15 18.09 9.02
N VAL A 100 -22.35 19.00 9.57
CA VAL A 100 -22.08 19.00 11.02
C VAL A 100 -23.28 19.60 11.74
N HIS A 101 -23.68 18.99 12.85
CA HIS A 101 -24.76 19.44 13.72
C HIS A 101 -24.22 19.81 15.10
N SER A 102 -23.22 19.07 15.59
CA SER A 102 -22.56 19.30 16.85
C SER A 102 -21.07 18.95 16.75
N VAL A 103 -20.26 19.72 17.48
CA VAL A 103 -18.88 19.37 17.78
C VAL A 103 -18.68 19.54 19.26
N SER A 104 -18.21 18.50 19.93
CA SER A 104 -17.81 18.56 21.33
C SER A 104 -16.39 18.07 21.52
N TYR A 105 -15.77 18.53 22.60
CA TYR A 105 -14.40 18.24 22.95
C TYR A 105 -14.32 17.89 24.43
N GLU A 106 -13.55 16.85 24.72
CA GLU A 106 -13.23 16.40 26.06
C GLU A 106 -11.73 16.14 26.15
N GLY A 107 -11.02 16.90 26.99
CA GLY A 107 -9.58 16.71 27.18
C GLY A 107 -8.83 17.91 27.75
N SER A 108 -7.49 17.81 27.71
CA SER A 108 -6.54 18.73 28.37
C SER A 108 -6.11 19.96 27.55
N GLY A 109 -6.75 20.19 26.41
CA GLY A 109 -6.42 21.20 25.40
C GLY A 109 -5.45 20.74 24.31
N THR A 110 -4.56 19.77 24.58
CA THR A 110 -3.60 19.26 23.56
C THR A 110 -3.83 17.80 23.18
N GLY A 111 -4.75 17.12 23.86
CA GLY A 111 -5.13 15.73 23.62
C GLY A 111 -6.60 15.50 23.95
N GLY A 112 -7.03 14.25 24.07
CA GLY A 112 -8.41 13.87 24.37
C GLY A 112 -9.20 13.45 23.14
N TRP A 113 -10.50 13.76 23.13
CA TRP A 113 -11.44 13.32 22.12
C TRP A 113 -12.22 14.50 21.55
N LEU A 114 -12.27 14.57 20.22
CA LEU A 114 -13.21 15.44 19.51
C LEU A 114 -14.38 14.58 19.03
N THR A 115 -15.59 14.89 19.46
CA THR A 115 -16.79 14.22 18.98
C THR A 115 -17.46 15.11 17.96
N VAL A 116 -17.65 14.61 16.74
CA VAL A 116 -18.35 15.34 15.66
C VAL A 116 -19.61 14.58 15.32
N ASN A 117 -20.76 15.22 15.49
CA ASN A 117 -22.10 14.61 15.50
C ASN A 117 -22.19 13.52 16.58
N ASP A 118 -21.73 12.30 16.28
CA ASP A 118 -21.67 11.14 17.20
C ASP A 118 -20.39 10.31 17.00
N VAL A 119 -19.42 10.83 16.25
CA VAL A 119 -18.18 10.13 15.91
C VAL A 119 -17.05 10.63 16.80
N HIS A 120 -16.50 9.76 17.63
CA HIS A 120 -15.38 10.04 18.51
C HIS A 120 -14.04 9.95 17.77
N LEU A 121 -13.31 11.05 17.73
CA LEU A 121 -12.04 11.20 17.03
C LEU A 121 -10.92 11.48 18.03
N SER A 122 -9.93 10.59 18.07
CA SER A 122 -8.78 10.70 18.97
C SER A 122 -7.90 11.89 18.60
N LEU A 123 -7.52 12.65 19.62
CA LEU A 123 -6.50 13.69 19.59
C LEU A 123 -5.26 13.27 20.39
N ASN A 124 -5.18 12.03 20.88
CA ASN A 124 -4.01 11.58 21.65
C ASN A 124 -2.86 11.16 20.74
N ASP A 125 -3.17 10.61 19.56
CA ASP A 125 -2.19 10.12 18.59
C ASP A 125 -1.92 11.16 17.50
N ILE A 126 -1.63 12.39 17.93
CA ILE A 126 -1.32 13.49 17.02
C ILE A 126 0.08 13.30 16.45
N HIS A 127 0.21 13.49 15.13
CA HIS A 127 1.52 13.50 14.51
C HIS A 127 2.40 14.60 15.16
N PRO A 128 3.62 14.31 15.65
CA PRO A 128 4.39 15.21 16.52
C PRO A 128 4.72 16.59 15.92
N LYS A 129 4.52 16.76 14.60
CA LYS A 129 4.67 18.04 13.89
C LYS A 129 3.42 18.93 13.94
N ILE A 130 2.32 18.46 14.52
CA ILE A 130 1.07 19.21 14.63
C ILE A 130 1.01 19.78 16.06
N ALA A 131 1.39 21.04 16.20
CA ALA A 131 1.15 21.80 17.42
C ALA A 131 -0.33 22.25 17.45
N LEU A 132 -1.20 21.35 17.93
CA LEU A 132 -2.64 21.60 18.11
C LEU A 132 -2.90 22.08 19.52
N SER A 133 -3.77 23.09 19.65
CA SER A 133 -4.39 23.48 20.90
C SER A 133 -5.89 23.65 20.68
N ILE A 134 -6.69 23.13 21.59
CA ILE A 134 -8.14 23.25 21.62
C ILE A 134 -8.51 23.89 22.95
N GLY A 135 -9.49 24.80 22.94
CA GLY A 135 -9.92 25.47 24.14
C GLY A 135 -11.03 26.47 23.89
N SER A 136 -11.34 27.25 24.91
CA SER A 136 -12.16 28.45 24.79
C SER A 136 -11.29 29.68 24.51
N THR A 137 -11.84 30.62 23.76
CA THR A 137 -11.28 31.98 23.62
C THR A 137 -11.70 32.84 24.80
N LYS A 138 -11.14 34.06 24.90
CA LYS A 138 -11.55 35.04 25.91
C LYS A 138 -13.02 35.48 25.79
N ASP A 139 -13.63 35.25 24.62
CA ASP A 139 -15.02 35.60 24.32
C ASP A 139 -15.95 34.38 24.45
N ASP A 140 -15.55 33.36 25.22
CA ASP A 140 -16.28 32.10 25.44
C ASP A 140 -16.68 31.36 24.15
N GLN A 141 -15.83 31.45 23.13
CA GLN A 141 -15.97 30.68 21.90
C GLN A 141 -15.08 29.44 21.92
N PHE A 142 -15.62 28.29 21.57
CA PHE A 142 -14.83 27.09 21.28
C PHE A 142 -13.93 27.40 20.07
N ALA A 143 -12.61 27.31 20.24
CA ALA A 143 -11.64 27.46 19.18
C ALA A 143 -10.66 26.29 19.05
N VAL A 144 -10.18 26.12 17.82
CA VAL A 144 -9.06 25.25 17.46
C VAL A 144 -7.91 26.15 17.01
N ALA A 145 -6.74 25.93 17.58
CA ALA A 145 -5.54 26.69 17.27
C ALA A 145 -4.43 25.77 16.76
N ARG A 146 -3.69 26.26 15.76
CA ARG A 146 -2.50 25.60 15.22
C ARG A 146 -1.47 26.61 14.75
N GLY A 147 -0.24 26.46 15.23
CA GLY A 147 0.91 27.24 14.74
C GLY A 147 0.68 28.76 14.80
N GLY A 148 0.06 29.25 15.87
CA GLY A 148 -0.25 30.67 16.07
C GLY A 148 -1.54 31.16 15.39
N LYS A 149 -2.19 30.36 14.53
CA LYS A 149 -3.51 30.67 13.98
C LYS A 149 -4.61 30.11 14.86
N VAL A 150 -5.72 30.85 14.97
CA VAL A 150 -6.87 30.46 15.79
C VAL A 150 -8.12 30.50 14.93
N PHE A 151 -8.85 29.39 14.92
CA PHE A 151 -10.15 29.29 14.29
C PHE A 151 -11.21 29.11 15.37
N ALA A 152 -11.99 30.15 15.63
CA ALA A 152 -13.13 30.05 16.53
C ALA A 152 -14.29 29.35 15.82
N LEU A 153 -14.76 28.20 16.31
CA LEU A 153 -15.92 27.49 15.78
C LEU A 153 -17.20 28.27 16.09
N GLY A 154 -17.34 28.70 17.34
CA GLY A 154 -18.48 29.50 17.77
C GLY A 154 -18.69 29.54 19.28
N PRO A 155 -19.75 30.21 19.74
CA PRO A 155 -20.06 30.32 21.16
C PRO A 155 -20.30 28.94 21.75
N LEU A 156 -19.83 28.74 22.99
CA LEU A 156 -20.07 27.50 23.72
C LEU A 156 -21.58 27.31 23.98
N THR A 157 -22.07 26.10 23.76
CA THR A 157 -23.42 25.72 24.16
C THR A 157 -23.40 25.42 25.66
N SER A 158 -24.15 26.19 26.47
CA SER A 158 -24.04 26.22 27.95
C SER A 158 -23.69 24.87 28.59
N THR A 159 -22.50 24.84 29.17
CA THR A 159 -21.99 23.76 30.01
C THR A 159 -22.79 23.72 31.31
N GLY A 160 -23.40 22.58 31.63
CA GLY A 160 -23.93 22.34 32.99
C GLY A 160 -22.82 22.46 34.04
N GLU A 161 -23.19 22.60 35.33
CA GLU A 161 -22.37 22.98 36.51
C GLU A 161 -20.99 22.30 36.71
N ASN A 162 -20.58 21.35 35.88
CA ASN A 162 -19.24 20.71 35.86
C ASN A 162 -18.35 21.20 34.69
N GLY A 163 -18.35 22.52 34.43
CA GLY A 163 -17.91 23.13 33.18
C GLY A 163 -16.40 23.28 32.92
N GLY A 164 -15.54 22.41 33.45
CA GLY A 164 -14.08 22.52 33.26
C GLY A 164 -13.55 21.89 31.96
N ASP A 165 -14.04 20.70 31.61
CA ASP A 165 -13.33 19.82 30.67
C ASP A 165 -14.13 19.47 29.41
N HIS A 166 -15.37 19.98 29.29
CA HIS A 166 -16.25 19.69 28.16
C HIS A 166 -16.61 20.97 27.40
N LEU A 167 -16.19 21.07 26.15
CA LEU A 167 -16.53 22.18 25.25
C LEU A 167 -17.48 21.67 24.17
N ALA A 168 -18.58 22.38 23.91
CA ALA A 168 -19.53 21.99 22.87
C ALA A 168 -19.98 23.20 22.05
N VAL A 169 -20.15 22.99 20.75
CA VAL A 169 -20.57 24.03 19.79
C VAL A 169 -21.42 23.42 18.67
N ALA A 170 -22.38 24.19 18.18
CA ALA A 170 -23.11 23.92 16.95
C ALA A 170 -22.71 24.93 15.87
N PRO A 171 -22.73 24.56 14.58
CA PRO A 171 -22.45 25.50 13.49
C PRO A 171 -23.36 26.72 13.52
N GLN A 172 -22.80 27.90 13.26
CA GLN A 172 -23.55 29.14 13.26
C GLN A 172 -24.26 29.37 11.91
N THR A 173 -25.25 30.26 11.91
CA THR A 173 -25.94 30.66 10.69
C THR A 173 -24.95 31.17 9.64
N GLY A 174 -24.92 30.51 8.48
CA GLY A 174 -24.05 30.86 7.36
C GLY A 174 -22.73 30.09 7.32
N ASP A 175 -22.38 29.35 8.38
CA ASP A 175 -21.26 28.41 8.32
C ASP A 175 -21.59 27.25 7.38
N LYS A 176 -20.58 26.80 6.64
CA LYS A 176 -20.61 25.59 5.82
C LYS A 176 -19.70 24.56 6.44
N SER A 177 -20.27 23.64 7.20
CA SER A 177 -19.56 22.61 7.93
C SER A 177 -20.00 21.21 7.51
N PHE A 178 -19.05 20.39 7.11
CA PHE A 178 -19.26 19.01 6.65
C PHE A 178 -18.31 18.06 7.35
N PHE A 179 -18.83 16.90 7.71
CA PHE A 179 -18.06 15.76 8.13
C PHE A 179 -18.08 14.71 7.03
N VAL A 180 -16.89 14.41 6.51
CA VAL A 180 -16.71 13.56 5.33
C VAL A 180 -15.92 12.33 5.70
N THR A 181 -16.48 11.17 5.37
CA THR A 181 -15.82 9.88 5.55
C THR A 181 -15.36 9.37 4.19
N ARG A 182 -14.08 9.03 4.09
CA ARG A 182 -13.45 8.45 2.90
C ARG A 182 -12.77 7.14 3.28
N ARG A 183 -12.53 6.28 2.31
CA ARG A 183 -11.76 5.05 2.46
C ARG A 183 -10.63 4.99 1.44
N SER A 184 -9.58 4.24 1.75
CA SER A 184 -8.53 3.92 0.78
C SER A 184 -9.10 3.21 -0.44
N ALA A 185 -8.53 3.49 -1.60
CA ALA A 185 -8.87 2.76 -2.82
C ALA A 185 -8.34 1.32 -2.79
N LEU A 186 -7.28 1.06 -2.03
CA LEU A 186 -6.61 -0.23 -1.99
C LEU A 186 -6.41 -0.72 -0.55
N SER A 187 -6.92 -1.92 -0.27
CA SER A 187 -6.79 -2.64 1.00
C SER A 187 -5.70 -3.71 0.93
N TRP A 188 -4.85 -3.82 1.93
CA TRP A 188 -3.73 -4.77 1.95
C TRP A 188 -4.00 -5.99 2.84
N PRO A 189 -3.42 -7.15 2.51
CA PRO A 189 -3.54 -8.35 3.33
C PRO A 189 -2.64 -8.24 4.56
N THR A 190 -3.02 -8.92 5.64
CA THR A 190 -2.28 -8.98 6.91
C THR A 190 -2.04 -10.42 7.36
N PRO A 191 -1.39 -11.28 6.54
CA PRO A 191 -1.29 -12.72 6.81
C PRO A 191 -0.40 -13.08 8.01
N PHE A 192 0.37 -12.11 8.53
CA PHE A 192 1.30 -12.29 9.64
C PHE A 192 0.87 -11.52 10.90
N GLU A 193 -0.28 -10.85 10.88
CA GLU A 193 -0.85 -10.29 12.10
C GLU A 193 -1.57 -11.41 12.84
N PHE A 194 -1.18 -11.66 14.09
CA PHE A 194 -1.78 -12.68 14.94
C PHE A 194 -2.22 -12.04 16.26
N ASN A 195 -3.52 -12.08 16.54
CA ASN A 195 -4.06 -11.67 17.83
C ASN A 195 -4.33 -12.91 18.70
N PHE A 196 -3.39 -13.20 19.61
CA PHE A 196 -3.50 -14.32 20.54
C PHE A 196 -4.49 -14.07 21.69
N MET A 197 -4.84 -12.82 21.97
CA MET A 197 -5.75 -12.49 23.08
C MET A 197 -7.22 -12.66 22.69
N THR A 198 -7.61 -12.24 21.48
CA THR A 198 -9.00 -12.35 21.02
C THR A 198 -9.25 -13.56 20.12
N GLY A 199 -8.18 -14.25 19.67
CA GLY A 199 -8.26 -15.40 18.77
C GLY A 199 -8.65 -15.05 17.33
N HIS A 200 -8.91 -13.78 17.02
CA HIS A 200 -9.33 -13.32 15.71
C HIS A 200 -8.32 -12.31 15.16
N SER A 201 -7.73 -12.64 14.02
CA SER A 201 -6.74 -11.80 13.36
C SER A 201 -7.34 -11.20 12.09
N PRO A 202 -7.10 -9.92 11.80
CA PRO A 202 -7.56 -9.32 10.58
C PRO A 202 -6.86 -10.01 9.41
N SER A 203 -7.63 -10.36 8.38
CA SER A 203 -7.06 -10.94 7.16
C SER A 203 -6.69 -9.85 6.15
N TRP A 204 -7.39 -8.71 6.22
CA TRP A 204 -7.08 -7.49 5.47
C TRP A 204 -7.22 -6.26 6.35
N LYS A 205 -6.59 -5.17 5.90
CA LYS A 205 -6.78 -3.82 6.42
C LYS A 205 -6.95 -2.81 5.30
N ARG A 206 -7.57 -1.67 5.61
CA ARG A 206 -7.64 -0.48 4.76
C ARG A 206 -7.58 0.77 5.62
N HIS A 207 -7.23 1.92 5.06
CA HIS A 207 -7.40 3.18 5.79
C HIS A 207 -8.81 3.73 5.63
N MET A 208 -9.28 4.34 6.71
CA MET A 208 -10.46 5.18 6.78
C MET A 208 -9.99 6.60 7.08
N TYR A 209 -10.60 7.58 6.43
CA TYR A 209 -10.28 8.98 6.59
C TYR A 209 -11.54 9.71 7.03
N TYR A 210 -11.41 10.48 8.11
CA TYR A 210 -12.50 11.29 8.64
C TYR A 210 -12.05 12.74 8.54
N GLU A 211 -12.85 13.56 7.86
CA GLU A 211 -12.48 14.92 7.53
C GLU A 211 -13.56 15.87 8.05
N LEU A 212 -13.17 16.76 8.96
CA LEU A 212 -13.99 17.89 9.37
C LEU A 212 -13.59 19.08 8.51
N ARG A 213 -14.52 19.55 7.68
CA ARG A 213 -14.38 20.76 6.88
C ARG A 213 -15.31 21.82 7.41
N TRP A 214 -14.80 22.99 7.75
CA TRP A 214 -15.59 24.11 8.24
C TRP A 214 -15.20 25.38 7.52
N LYS A 215 -16.18 26.11 7.02
CA LYS A 215 -15.99 27.41 6.37
C LYS A 215 -16.94 28.44 6.94
N LYS A 216 -16.40 29.58 7.37
CA LYS A 216 -17.16 30.73 7.85
C LYS A 216 -17.66 31.61 6.69
N PRO A 217 -18.72 32.42 6.91
CA PRO A 217 -19.12 33.47 5.98
C PRO A 217 -17.99 34.44 5.61
N SER A 218 -17.07 34.70 6.55
CA SER A 218 -15.90 35.56 6.32
C SER A 218 -14.92 35.00 5.29
N GLY A 219 -14.99 33.71 4.96
CA GLY A 219 -14.05 33.03 4.09
C GLY A 219 -13.07 32.12 4.82
N ALA A 220 -12.86 32.32 6.13
CA ALA A 220 -11.96 31.51 6.94
C ALA A 220 -12.36 30.02 6.91
N THR A 221 -11.37 29.13 6.84
CA THR A 221 -11.57 27.68 6.78
C THR A 221 -10.75 26.92 7.81
N LEU A 222 -11.34 25.85 8.33
CA LEU A 222 -10.69 24.82 9.14
C LEU A 222 -10.90 23.47 8.46
N ASP A 223 -9.80 22.77 8.15
CA ASP A 223 -9.82 21.40 7.67
C ASP A 223 -9.01 20.51 8.62
N MET A 224 -9.66 19.54 9.24
CA MET A 224 -9.02 18.54 10.11
C MET A 224 -9.22 17.15 9.51
N LEU A 225 -8.15 16.35 9.47
CA LEU A 225 -8.15 15.02 8.88
C LEU A 225 -7.58 14.00 9.86
N TRP A 226 -8.39 13.01 10.19
CA TRP A 226 -7.98 11.82 10.91
C TRP A 226 -7.84 10.67 9.93
N ARG A 227 -6.91 9.77 10.23
CA ARG A 227 -6.79 8.48 9.56
C ARG A 227 -6.97 7.39 10.60
N TYR A 228 -7.61 6.30 10.22
CA TYR A 228 -7.84 5.10 11.02
C TYR A 228 -7.51 3.85 10.20
N GLU A 229 -6.94 2.81 10.80
CA GLU A 229 -6.85 1.49 10.16
C GLU A 229 -8.12 0.70 10.46
N GLN A 230 -8.83 0.27 9.41
CA GLN A 230 -10.01 -0.57 9.56
C GLN A 230 -9.66 -2.03 9.24
N PRO A 231 -9.80 -2.95 10.22
CA PRO A 231 -9.56 -4.38 10.01
C PRO A 231 -10.74 -5.07 9.32
N PHE A 232 -10.45 -6.12 8.56
CA PHE A 232 -11.43 -7.05 8.00
C PHE A 232 -11.31 -8.42 8.67
N TYR A 233 -12.38 -8.85 9.32
CA TYR A 233 -12.49 -10.14 10.01
C TYR A 233 -13.40 -11.14 9.27
N GLY A 234 -14.10 -10.68 8.22
CA GLY A 234 -15.07 -11.50 7.49
C GLY A 234 -16.46 -11.49 8.11
N GLN A 235 -17.45 -11.84 7.31
CA GLN A 235 -18.88 -11.72 7.66
C GLN A 235 -19.32 -12.65 8.80
N GLN A 236 -18.56 -13.72 9.06
CA GLN A 236 -18.83 -14.63 10.18
C GLN A 236 -18.60 -13.97 11.54
N LEU A 237 -17.62 -13.06 11.62
CA LEU A 237 -17.25 -12.37 12.85
C LEU A 237 -17.86 -10.97 12.93
N VAL A 238 -17.96 -10.28 11.79
CA VAL A 238 -18.58 -8.96 11.70
C VAL A 238 -19.71 -9.03 10.67
N PRO A 239 -20.97 -9.18 11.12
CA PRO A 239 -22.12 -9.21 10.22
C PRO A 239 -22.17 -7.97 9.32
N GLY A 240 -22.69 -8.12 8.10
CA GLY A 240 -22.73 -7.05 7.11
C GLY A 240 -21.60 -7.15 6.09
N ASP A 241 -20.66 -6.22 6.09
CA ASP A 241 -19.59 -6.14 5.08
C ASP A 241 -18.27 -6.82 5.53
N GLY A 242 -18.23 -7.39 6.74
CA GLY A 242 -17.06 -8.08 7.30
C GLY A 242 -15.94 -7.16 7.80
N TRP A 243 -16.09 -5.84 7.66
CA TRP A 243 -15.15 -4.85 8.15
C TRP A 243 -15.49 -4.48 9.60
N GLY A 244 -14.52 -4.61 10.50
CA GLY A 244 -14.65 -4.12 11.88
C GLY A 244 -14.82 -2.61 11.93
N SER A 245 -15.06 -2.04 13.12
CA SER A 245 -15.07 -0.58 13.24
C SER A 245 -13.65 -0.04 12.96
N GLY A 246 -13.54 1.08 12.25
CA GLY A 246 -12.26 1.78 12.10
C GLY A 246 -11.66 2.25 13.44
N PHE A 247 -12.45 2.16 14.52
CA PHE A 247 -12.09 2.56 15.87
C PHE A 247 -11.72 1.38 16.78
N SER A 248 -11.71 0.14 16.24
CA SER A 248 -11.59 -1.07 17.06
C SER A 248 -10.14 -1.55 17.21
N VAL A 249 -9.74 -1.65 18.48
CA VAL A 249 -8.68 -2.47 19.08
C VAL A 249 -7.23 -2.06 18.81
N GLN A 250 -6.90 -0.82 19.16
CA GLN A 250 -5.72 -0.42 19.95
C GLN A 250 -5.76 1.11 20.11
N GLN A 251 -5.65 1.61 21.34
CA GLN A 251 -5.15 2.98 21.52
C GLN A 251 -3.82 3.05 20.77
N GLY A 252 -3.69 3.95 19.78
CA GLY A 252 -2.42 4.17 19.10
C GLY A 252 -2.35 3.93 17.59
N THR A 253 -3.34 3.33 16.91
CA THR A 253 -3.25 3.13 15.45
C THR A 253 -4.15 4.08 14.68
N THR A 254 -3.59 5.28 14.53
CA THR A 254 -3.96 6.43 13.68
C THR A 254 -4.98 7.42 14.27
N GLY A 255 -4.61 8.70 14.17
CA GLY A 255 -5.26 9.85 14.79
C GLY A 255 -5.21 11.04 13.84
N LEU A 256 -5.11 12.25 14.39
CA LEU A 256 -5.09 13.47 13.59
C LEU A 256 -3.78 13.59 12.80
N ILE A 257 -3.90 13.58 11.45
CA ILE A 257 -2.77 13.64 10.53
C ILE A 257 -2.63 14.99 9.81
N ARG A 258 -3.69 15.81 9.78
CA ARG A 258 -3.65 17.16 9.20
C ARG A 258 -4.62 18.08 9.93
N VAL A 259 -4.18 19.31 10.15
CA VAL A 259 -5.03 20.44 10.54
C VAL A 259 -4.60 21.64 9.73
N GLU A 260 -5.51 22.28 9.04
CA GLU A 260 -5.24 23.45 8.22
C GLU A 260 -6.20 24.56 8.58
N ILE A 261 -5.65 25.74 8.90
CA ILE A 261 -6.41 26.95 9.22
C ILE A 261 -6.01 28.02 8.20
N LYS A 262 -7.01 28.54 7.49
CA LYS A 262 -6.89 29.65 6.55
C LYS A 262 -7.85 30.76 6.96
N GLU A 263 -7.41 32.01 6.78
CA GLU A 263 -8.19 33.22 7.00
C GLU A 263 -8.57 33.83 5.65
#